data_AF-A0A6F9CM31-F1
#
_entry.id   AF-A0A6F9CM31-F1
#
_cell.length_a   1.000
_cell.length_b   1.000
_cell.length_c   1.000
_cell.angle_alpha   90.00
_cell.angle_beta   90.00
_cell.angle_gamma   90.00
#
_symmetry.space_group_name_H-M   'P 1'
#
loop_
_entity.id
_entity.type
_entity.pdbx_description
1 polymer ?
#
loop_
_entity_poly.entity_id
_entity_poly.type
_entity_poly.pdbx_seq_one_letter_code
_entity_poly.pdbx_strand_id
1 'polypeptide(L)'
;MKMGTSMMLPTAGGDLDISCTKQNADGSCWKTTHLAKKTDIPGRFTFTSQRWNSENDMRVVAVQYDDFALIHTIKTKDGVTDVLNKLFSRTPEVSAALQEKFMQFSLDTGILSENVTILPKN
;
A
#
# COMPACT_ATOMS: atom_id res chain seq x y z
N MET A 1 2.82 -10.69 11.31
CA MET A 1 3.09 -9.23 11.21
C MET A 1 1.93 -8.51 11.86
N LYS A 2 2.19 -7.40 12.55
CA LYS A 2 1.16 -6.51 13.09
C LYS A 2 0.95 -5.30 12.16
N MET A 3 -0.15 -4.60 12.37
CA MET A 3 -0.49 -3.34 11.73
C MET A 3 0.68 -2.34 11.82
N GLY A 4 0.97 -1.68 10.71
CA GLY A 4 1.93 -0.59 10.63
C GLY A 4 1.24 0.75 10.40
N THR A 5 1.99 1.84 10.57
CA THR A 5 1.52 3.19 10.24
C THR A 5 2.20 3.67 8.97
N SER A 6 1.43 4.30 8.09
CA SER A 6 1.95 4.93 6.89
C SER A 6 1.60 6.41 6.85
N MET A 7 2.59 7.24 6.51
CA MET A 7 2.38 8.65 6.18
C MET A 7 2.60 8.84 4.69
N MET A 8 1.70 9.59 4.04
CA MET A 8 1.77 9.95 2.63
C MET A 8 1.65 11.47 2.55
N LEU A 9 2.73 12.14 2.16
CA LEU A 9 2.82 13.60 2.15
C LEU A 9 3.08 14.09 0.72
N PRO A 10 2.31 15.08 0.22
CA PRO A 10 2.59 15.65 -1.09
C PRO A 10 3.88 16.49 -1.03
N THR A 11 4.68 16.42 -2.08
CA THR A 11 5.82 17.32 -2.28
C THR A 11 5.37 18.58 -3.01
N ALA A 12 6.20 19.63 -3.03
CA ALA A 12 5.93 20.85 -3.80
C ALA A 12 5.72 20.58 -5.31
N GLY A 13 6.34 19.52 -5.85
CA GLY A 13 6.18 19.10 -7.24
C GLY A 13 4.92 18.27 -7.50
N GLY A 14 4.16 17.89 -6.46
CA GLY A 14 3.01 16.99 -6.55
C GLY A 14 3.37 15.50 -6.56
N ASP A 15 4.64 15.15 -6.35
CA ASP A 15 5.04 13.78 -6.01
C ASP A 15 4.53 13.43 -4.59
N LEU A 16 4.68 12.17 -4.19
CA LEU A 16 4.23 11.67 -2.90
C LEU A 16 5.38 11.05 -2.11
N ASP A 17 5.74 11.65 -0.98
CA ASP A 17 6.63 11.05 0.01
C ASP A 17 5.84 10.07 0.87
N ILE A 18 6.19 8.79 0.76
CA ILE A 18 5.56 7.69 1.48
C ILE A 18 6.54 7.19 2.53
N SER A 19 6.14 7.20 3.80
CA SER A 19 6.87 6.50 4.86
C SER A 19 5.99 5.43 5.48
N CYS A 20 6.55 4.24 5.70
CA CYS A 20 5.85 3.13 6.34
C CYS A 20 6.67 2.68 7.54
N THR A 21 5.99 2.45 8.66
CA THR A 21 6.57 2.00 9.92
C THR A 21 5.84 0.74 10.38
N LYS A 22 6.58 -0.25 10.87
CA LYS A 22 6.01 -1.47 11.44
C LYS A 22 6.88 -1.98 12.58
N GLN A 23 6.29 -2.75 13.47
CA GLN A 23 7.02 -3.45 14.50
C GLN A 23 7.56 -4.79 13.96
N ASN A 24 8.81 -5.08 14.23
CA ASN A 24 9.44 -6.38 13.98
C ASN A 24 9.05 -7.39 15.06
N ALA A 25 9.34 -8.67 14.82
CA ALA A 25 9.02 -9.75 15.77
C ALA A 25 9.81 -9.62 17.10
N ASP A 26 10.99 -9.00 17.07
CA ASP A 26 11.84 -8.72 18.24
C ASP A 26 11.42 -7.46 19.01
N GLY A 27 10.33 -6.81 18.60
CA GLY A 27 9.83 -5.58 19.21
C GLY A 27 10.46 -4.29 18.66
N SER A 28 11.53 -4.37 17.87
CA SER A 28 12.16 -3.20 17.24
C SER A 28 11.25 -2.55 16.19
N CYS A 29 11.43 -1.26 15.94
CA CYS A 29 10.68 -0.53 14.91
C CYS A 29 11.47 -0.51 13.59
N TRP A 30 10.81 -0.91 12.51
CA TRP A 30 11.34 -0.77 11.16
C TRP A 30 10.61 0.35 10.42
N LYS A 31 11.37 1.21 9.75
CA LYS A 31 10.87 2.29 8.89
C LYS A 31 11.42 2.15 7.48
N THR A 32 10.59 2.44 6.49
CA THR A 32 11.00 2.61 5.09
C THR A 32 10.37 3.85 4.50
N THR A 33 11.04 4.44 3.51
CA THR A 33 10.60 5.63 2.80
C THR A 33 10.74 5.44 1.30
N HIS A 34 9.76 5.94 0.55
CA HIS A 34 9.71 5.92 -0.90
C HIS A 34 9.25 7.29 -1.40
N LEU A 35 9.91 7.81 -2.42
CA LEU A 35 9.43 8.96 -3.18
C LEU A 35 8.69 8.44 -4.41
N ALA A 36 7.36 8.57 -4.42
CA ALA A 36 6.52 8.17 -5.53
C ALA A 36 6.26 9.33 -6.48
N LYS A 37 6.74 9.18 -7.71
CA LYS A 37 6.62 10.17 -8.77
C LYS A 37 5.22 10.19 -9.30
N LYS A 38 4.62 11.39 -9.39
CA LYS A 38 3.31 11.53 -10.01
C LYS A 38 3.40 11.18 -11.50
N THR A 39 2.27 10.75 -12.04
CA THR A 39 2.10 10.60 -13.49
C THR A 39 1.07 11.60 -13.98
N ASP A 40 0.85 11.63 -15.29
CA ASP A 40 -0.22 12.44 -15.88
C ASP A 40 -1.62 11.89 -15.56
N ILE A 41 -1.71 10.68 -15.02
CA ILE A 41 -2.96 10.04 -14.60
C ILE A 41 -3.18 10.33 -13.10
N PRO A 42 -4.25 11.03 -12.71
CA PRO A 42 -4.57 11.29 -11.31
C PRO A 42 -4.67 10.00 -10.50
N GLY A 43 -4.05 9.98 -9.32
CA GLY A 43 -4.04 8.82 -8.43
C GLY A 43 -3.06 7.71 -8.82
N ARG A 44 -2.31 7.86 -9.93
CA ARG A 44 -1.26 6.94 -10.34
C ARG A 44 0.12 7.56 -10.10
N PHE A 45 0.99 6.76 -9.48
CA PHE A 45 2.36 7.11 -9.14
C PHE A 45 3.31 5.97 -9.52
N THR A 46 4.58 6.29 -9.76
CA THR A 46 5.63 5.30 -9.97
C THR A 46 6.78 5.49 -9.01
N PHE A 47 7.37 4.40 -8.52
CA PHE A 47 8.59 4.47 -7.71
C PHE A 47 9.47 3.24 -7.83
N THR A 48 10.77 3.45 -7.69
CA THR A 48 11.73 2.36 -7.60
C THR A 48 12.01 2.04 -6.13
N SER A 49 11.77 0.79 -5.75
CA SER A 49 12.16 0.31 -4.42
C SER A 49 13.64 -0.04 -4.41
N GLN A 50 14.49 0.86 -3.93
CA GLN A 50 15.95 0.66 -3.88
C GLN A 50 16.35 -0.67 -3.21
N ARG A 51 15.66 -1.04 -2.12
CA ARG A 51 15.95 -2.29 -1.38
C ARG A 51 15.70 -3.55 -2.21
N TRP A 52 14.69 -3.53 -3.07
CA TRP A 52 14.22 -4.71 -3.81
C TRP A 52 14.61 -4.67 -5.28
N ASN A 53 15.13 -3.55 -5.76
CA ASN A 53 15.37 -3.22 -7.15
C ASN A 53 14.15 -3.51 -8.03
N SER A 54 12.97 -3.10 -7.57
CA SER A 54 11.71 -3.26 -8.30
C SER A 54 11.14 -1.92 -8.71
N GLU A 55 10.56 -1.87 -9.90
CA GLU A 55 9.72 -0.78 -10.37
C GLU A 55 8.29 -1.01 -9.87
N ASN A 56 7.63 0.02 -9.37
CA ASN A 56 6.32 -0.10 -8.76
C ASN A 56 5.38 0.93 -9.38
N ASP A 57 4.30 0.47 -10.02
CA ASP A 57 3.18 1.28 -10.50
C ASP A 57 2.07 1.24 -9.45
N MET A 58 1.95 2.31 -8.68
CA MET A 58 1.03 2.46 -7.56
C MET A 58 -0.20 3.25 -7.98
N ARG A 59 -1.37 2.70 -7.71
CA ARG A 59 -2.65 3.27 -8.12
C ARG A 59 -3.60 3.36 -6.93
N VAL A 60 -4.12 4.54 -6.67
CA VAL A 60 -5.22 4.75 -5.72
C VAL A 60 -6.51 4.36 -6.41
N VAL A 61 -7.07 3.20 -6.03
CA VAL A 61 -8.24 2.60 -6.68
C VAL A 61 -9.53 3.16 -6.12
N ALA A 62 -9.58 3.32 -4.80
CA ALA A 62 -10.70 3.93 -4.11
C ALA A 62 -10.18 4.70 -2.91
N VAL A 63 -10.78 5.85 -2.63
CA VAL A 63 -10.41 6.66 -1.47
C VAL A 63 -11.65 7.35 -0.92
N GLN A 64 -11.77 7.33 0.39
CA GLN A 64 -12.59 8.24 1.16
C GLN A 64 -11.64 8.90 2.15
N TYR A 65 -11.28 10.16 1.91
CA TYR A 65 -10.09 10.79 2.50
C TYR A 65 -10.05 10.75 4.04
N ASP A 66 -11.21 10.79 4.68
CA ASP A 66 -11.36 10.76 6.15
C ASP A 66 -11.57 9.34 6.72
N ASP A 67 -11.59 8.30 5.88
CA ASP A 67 -11.86 6.93 6.29
C ASP A 67 -10.79 5.94 5.78
N PHE A 68 -10.70 5.73 4.47
CA PHE A 68 -9.84 4.69 3.90
C PHE A 68 -9.22 5.06 2.55
N ALA A 69 -8.16 4.33 2.20
CA ALA A 69 -7.62 4.28 0.85
C ALA A 69 -7.30 2.84 0.46
N LEU A 70 -7.76 2.43 -0.72
CA LEU A 70 -7.42 1.16 -1.35
C LEU A 70 -6.40 1.42 -2.45
N ILE A 71 -5.20 0.87 -2.27
CA ILE A 71 -4.08 1.05 -3.19
C ILE A 71 -3.72 -0.29 -3.82
N HIS A 72 -3.62 -0.29 -5.15
CA HIS A 72 -3.13 -1.40 -5.96
C HIS A 72 -1.75 -1.05 -6.50
N THR A 73 -0.78 -1.93 -6.26
CA THR A 73 0.59 -1.73 -6.73
C THR A 73 1.01 -2.91 -7.58
N ILE A 74 1.39 -2.63 -8.83
CA ILE A 74 2.02 -3.60 -9.72
C ILE A 74 3.52 -3.44 -9.55
N LYS A 75 4.20 -4.51 -9.15
CA LYS A 75 5.64 -4.53 -8.89
C LYS A 75 6.32 -5.35 -9.96
N THR A 76 7.24 -4.75 -10.69
CA THR A 76 7.99 -5.43 -11.75
C THR A 76 9.46 -5.49 -11.37
N LYS A 77 10.05 -6.68 -11.47
CA LYS A 77 11.47 -6.93 -11.24
C LYS A 77 11.96 -7.98 -12.23
N ASP A 78 13.01 -7.67 -12.97
CA ASP A 78 13.64 -8.60 -13.92
C ASP A 78 12.61 -9.23 -14.89
N GLY A 79 11.63 -8.43 -15.33
CA GLY A 79 10.53 -8.87 -16.20
C GLY A 79 9.40 -9.66 -15.53
N VAL A 80 9.57 -10.05 -14.26
CA VAL A 80 8.54 -10.73 -13.47
C VAL A 80 7.68 -9.70 -12.75
N THR A 81 6.36 -9.91 -12.76
CA THR A 81 5.40 -8.97 -12.17
C THR A 81 4.63 -9.63 -11.03
N ASP A 82 4.59 -8.93 -9.89
CA ASP A 82 3.78 -9.26 -8.71
C ASP A 82 2.74 -8.16 -8.45
N VAL A 83 1.64 -8.53 -7.81
CA VAL A 83 0.60 -7.59 -7.36
C VAL A 83 0.65 -7.45 -5.84
N LEU A 84 0.51 -6.22 -5.35
CA LEU A 84 0.34 -5.91 -3.94
C LEU A 84 -0.82 -4.94 -3.74
N ASN A 85 -1.86 -5.41 -3.06
CA ASN A 85 -2.96 -4.57 -2.63
C ASN A 85 -2.82 -4.19 -1.16
N LYS A 86 -3.14 -2.93 -0.84
CA LYS A 86 -3.15 -2.42 0.52
C LYS A 86 -4.43 -1.66 0.81
N LEU A 87 -5.08 -2.03 1.89
CA LEU A 87 -6.10 -1.21 2.53
C LEU A 87 -5.45 -0.38 3.64
N PHE A 88 -5.57 0.93 3.52
CA PHE A 88 -5.23 1.89 4.57
C PHE A 88 -6.51 2.41 5.20
N SER A 89 -6.53 2.52 6.52
CA SER A 89 -7.60 3.14 7.29
C SER A 89 -7.04 4.29 8.12
N ARG A 90 -7.87 5.32 8.37
CA ARG A 90 -7.53 6.44 9.25
C ARG A 90 -7.51 6.05 10.72
N THR A 91 -8.25 5.01 11.08
CA THR A 91 -8.27 4.45 12.43
C THR A 91 -7.76 3.01 12.44
N PRO A 92 -7.38 2.44 13.61
CA PRO A 92 -7.00 1.03 13.71
C PRO A 92 -8.13 0.04 13.45
N GLU A 93 -9.36 0.52 13.21
CA GLU A 93 -10.54 -0.31 13.00
C GLU A 93 -11.05 -0.17 11.57
N VAL A 94 -11.43 -1.29 10.98
CA VAL A 94 -11.95 -1.38 9.62
C VAL A 94 -13.28 -2.12 9.70
N SER A 95 -14.34 -1.54 9.14
CA SER A 95 -15.66 -2.17 9.12
C SER A 95 -15.64 -3.49 8.34
N ALA A 96 -16.52 -4.43 8.71
CA ALA A 96 -16.64 -5.71 8.00
C ALA A 96 -16.88 -5.53 6.49
N ALA A 97 -17.77 -4.60 6.12
CA ALA A 97 -18.05 -4.29 4.72
C ALA A 97 -16.81 -3.81 3.95
N LEU A 98 -15.94 -3.01 4.59
CA LEU A 98 -14.71 -2.55 3.95
C LEU A 98 -13.65 -3.67 3.86
N GLN A 99 -13.59 -4.55 4.85
CA GLN A 99 -12.75 -5.75 4.79
C GLN A 99 -13.19 -6.68 3.65
N GLU A 100 -14.49 -6.93 3.50
CA GLU A 100 -15.06 -7.72 2.39
C GLU A 100 -14.75 -7.10 1.03
N LYS A 101 -14.91 -5.78 0.89
CA LYS A 101 -14.56 -5.06 -0.32
C LYS A 101 -13.07 -5.20 -0.68
N PHE A 102 -12.19 -5.15 0.32
CA PHE A 102 -10.75 -5.37 0.13
C PHE A 102 -10.42 -6.81 -0.27
N MET A 103 -11.08 -7.79 0.36
CA MET A 103 -10.91 -9.21 0.02
C MET A 103 -11.35 -9.48 -1.41
N GLN A 104 -12.55 -9.03 -1.80
CA GLN A 104 -13.07 -9.20 -3.15
C GLN A 104 -12.16 -8.53 -4.18
N PHE A 105 -11.76 -7.28 -3.95
CA PHE A 105 -10.84 -6.57 -4.85
C PHE A 105 -9.52 -7.33 -5.02
N SER A 106 -9.01 -7.94 -3.95
CA SER A 106 -7.77 -8.71 -4.01
C SER A 106 -7.90 -9.95 -4.91
N LEU A 107 -9.01 -10.67 -4.79
CA LEU A 107 -9.33 -11.79 -5.67
C LEU A 107 -9.47 -11.36 -7.13
N ASP A 108 -10.17 -10.25 -7.39
CA ASP A 108 -10.39 -9.71 -8.74
C ASP A 108 -9.06 -9.30 -9.43
N THR A 109 -8.04 -8.95 -8.63
CA THR A 109 -6.69 -8.63 -9.12
C THR A 109 -5.74 -9.83 -9.16
N GLY A 110 -6.25 -11.06 -8.96
CA GLY A 110 -5.48 -12.29 -9.08
C GLY A 110 -4.70 -12.72 -7.83
N ILE A 111 -4.96 -12.10 -6.67
CA ILE A 111 -4.38 -12.55 -5.40
C ILE A 111 -5.22 -13.71 -4.87
N LEU A 112 -4.59 -14.84 -4.58
CA LEU A 112 -5.26 -15.99 -3.96
C LEU A 112 -5.76 -15.66 -2.55
N SER A 113 -6.88 -16.26 -2.14
CA SER A 113 -7.54 -15.96 -0.86
C SER A 113 -6.62 -16.11 0.37
N GLU A 114 -5.77 -17.13 0.38
CA GLU A 114 -4.81 -17.42 1.44
C GLU A 114 -3.69 -16.39 1.57
N ASN A 115 -3.50 -15.56 0.53
CA ASN A 115 -2.51 -14.48 0.49
C ASN A 115 -3.12 -13.13 0.88
N VAL A 116 -4.42 -13.08 1.21
CA VAL A 116 -5.09 -11.88 1.70
C VAL A 116 -5.18 -11.94 3.22
N THR A 117 -4.69 -10.90 3.90
CA THR A 117 -4.68 -10.87 5.37
C THR A 117 -5.06 -9.50 5.92
N ILE A 118 -5.89 -9.49 6.96
CA ILE A 118 -6.16 -8.31 7.78
C ILE A 118 -5.18 -8.32 8.95
N LEU A 119 -4.34 -7.30 9.03
CA LEU A 119 -3.29 -7.26 10.04
C LEU A 119 -3.88 -6.92 11.42
N PRO A 120 -3.49 -7.65 12.49
CA PRO A 120 -3.92 -7.33 13.85
C PRO A 120 -3.30 -6.01 14.32
N LYS A 121 -3.98 -5.33 15.25
CA LYS A 121 -3.49 -4.08 15.88
C LYS A 121 -2.12 -4.31 16.55
N ASN A 122 -1.31 -3.26 16.57
CA ASN A 122 -0.03 -3.27 17.30
C ASN A 122 -0.23 -3.35 18.80
#